data_AF-A0A3N5UZM2-F1
#
_entry.id   AF-A0A3N5UZM2-F1
#
_cell.length_a   1.000
_cell.length_b   1.000
_cell.length_c   1.000
_cell.angle_alpha   90.00
_cell.angle_beta   90.00
_cell.angle_gamma   90.00
#
_symmetry.space_group_name_H-M   'P 1'
#
loop_
_entity.id
_entity.type
_entity.pdbx_description
1 polymer ?
#
loop_
_entity_poly.entity_id
_entity_poly.type
_entity_poly.pdbx_seq_one_letter_code
_entity_poly.pdbx_strand_id
1 'polypeptide(L)'
;CHSIPDSVGLGITTPAGLVVHMSDFKFAHTPVDGWPTDYAKLAEFSQRGVDLLLSDSTNAERPGWTPSEMVIGPAFDKVFAEAPGRVIVATFASLISRIQQVAEATAKHKRKMALAGTSMVDNVKIARKLGYLNIPDEIIVPLDQALQMQDHKVVLMCTGSQGEPSSIVGRLSAGTNRQFDLKPNDTVVLSSHPIPGNEESISKTINRLLRRGANVIYDAMAPIHVSGHASQEEQKLLLNIVRPKHFLPIHGELRQLRAHAGLAMDVGIDEKDVTVVENGQVVELSGGKIKLGERIPGGYVFVDGQSIGDVDYDIMRERGKLARNGIFLIDVSVDKLSGRLLHDPEIITRGFVSPEDAEEMIPEVRQRIMQVVNGGGWDNEKDIVNAVKSYLYEETKRRPMVLVTLSKG
;
A
#
# COMPACT_ATOMS: atom_id res chain seq x y z
N CYS A 1 1.49 -22.19 4.40
CA CYS A 1 0.91 -21.23 5.37
C CYS A 1 1.12 -19.81 4.86
N HIS A 2 0.25 -18.86 5.21
CA HIS A 2 0.43 -17.44 4.91
C HIS A 2 -0.29 -16.60 5.98
N SER A 3 -0.42 -15.29 5.75
CA SER A 3 -1.11 -14.34 6.62
C SER A 3 -2.65 -14.49 6.66
N ILE A 4 -3.22 -15.28 5.74
CA ILE A 4 -4.65 -15.59 5.66
C ILE A 4 -4.86 -17.11 5.65
N PRO A 5 -5.92 -17.63 6.29
CA PRO A 5 -6.31 -19.04 6.19
C PRO A 5 -6.57 -19.48 4.74
N ASP A 6 -6.55 -20.80 4.49
CA ASP A 6 -6.86 -21.42 3.19
C ASP A 6 -6.02 -20.93 2.01
N SER A 7 -4.80 -20.48 2.28
CA SER A 7 -3.83 -20.17 1.23
C SER A 7 -3.30 -21.45 0.57
N VAL A 8 -3.30 -21.49 -0.77
CA VAL A 8 -2.92 -22.68 -1.55
C VAL A 8 -1.86 -22.36 -2.61
N GLY A 9 -0.91 -23.26 -2.77
CA GLY A 9 -0.07 -23.35 -3.97
C GLY A 9 -0.70 -24.28 -5.00
N LEU A 10 -0.37 -24.10 -6.29
CA LEU A 10 -0.97 -24.86 -7.40
C LEU A 10 0.09 -25.65 -8.17
N GLY A 11 -0.20 -26.92 -8.45
CA GLY A 11 0.54 -27.73 -9.42
C GLY A 11 -0.27 -27.85 -10.72
N ILE A 12 0.14 -27.12 -11.76
CA ILE A 12 -0.57 -26.99 -13.03
C ILE A 12 0.10 -27.91 -14.05
N THR A 13 -0.59 -29.00 -14.40
CA THR A 13 -0.09 -29.98 -15.37
C THR A 13 -0.59 -29.61 -16.76
N THR A 14 0.33 -29.48 -17.71
CA THR A 14 0.04 -29.15 -19.10
C THR A 14 0.76 -30.13 -20.02
N PRO A 15 0.41 -30.21 -21.32
CA PRO A 15 1.21 -30.96 -22.29
C PRO A 15 2.66 -30.50 -22.42
N ALA A 16 2.96 -29.25 -22.04
CA ALA A 16 4.32 -28.69 -22.10
C ALA A 16 5.17 -29.01 -20.86
N GLY A 17 4.54 -29.41 -19.75
CA GLY A 17 5.22 -29.66 -18.48
C GLY A 17 4.39 -29.34 -17.24
N LEU A 18 4.98 -29.58 -16.08
CA LEU A 18 4.43 -29.26 -14.77
C LEU A 18 4.92 -27.88 -14.30
N VAL A 19 3.98 -26.95 -14.12
CA VAL A 19 4.24 -25.63 -13.52
C VAL A 19 3.78 -25.66 -12.06
N VAL A 20 4.65 -25.31 -11.13
CA VAL A 20 4.28 -25.10 -9.73
C VAL A 20 4.19 -23.60 -9.48
N HIS A 21 3.01 -23.13 -9.13
CA HIS A 21 2.79 -21.76 -8.66
C HIS A 21 2.71 -21.77 -7.14
N MET A 22 3.81 -21.40 -6.50
CA MET A 22 3.83 -21.08 -5.08
C MET A 22 3.39 -19.63 -4.93
N SER A 23 2.12 -19.46 -4.52
CA SER A 23 1.57 -18.17 -4.08
C SER A 23 2.33 -17.64 -2.88
N ASP A 24 1.88 -16.52 -2.34
CA ASP A 24 2.31 -15.98 -1.05
C ASP A 24 2.36 -17.07 0.02
N PHE A 25 3.53 -17.26 0.62
CA PHE A 25 3.76 -18.36 1.54
C PHE A 25 4.85 -18.04 2.56
N LYS A 26 4.79 -18.74 3.70
CA LYS A 26 5.91 -19.00 4.60
C LYS A 26 5.83 -20.44 5.11
N PHE A 27 6.93 -20.95 5.65
CA PHE A 27 6.98 -22.25 6.32
C PHE A 27 6.78 -22.06 7.82
N ALA A 28 5.52 -22.07 8.25
CA ALA A 28 5.16 -22.12 9.67
C ALA A 28 5.05 -23.58 10.13
N HIS A 29 5.92 -24.00 11.06
CA HIS A 29 5.84 -25.33 11.67
C HIS A 29 4.79 -25.42 12.78
N THR A 30 4.32 -24.28 13.28
CA THR A 30 3.33 -24.15 14.35
C THR A 30 2.31 -23.06 13.99
N PRO A 31 1.56 -23.21 12.90
CA PRO A 31 0.58 -22.21 12.49
C PRO A 31 -0.59 -22.16 13.49
N VAL A 32 -1.20 -20.98 13.64
CA VAL A 32 -2.25 -20.73 14.65
C VAL A 32 -3.52 -21.54 14.37
N ASP A 33 -3.85 -21.75 13.10
CA ASP A 33 -4.98 -22.57 12.64
C ASP A 33 -4.71 -24.09 12.72
N GLY A 34 -3.48 -24.49 13.06
CA GLY A 34 -3.06 -25.89 13.12
C GLY A 34 -2.90 -26.55 11.74
N TRP A 35 -2.90 -25.79 10.64
CA TRP A 35 -2.80 -26.32 9.28
C TRP A 35 -1.41 -26.03 8.69
N PRO A 36 -0.42 -26.91 8.93
CA PRO A 36 0.93 -26.73 8.41
C PRO A 36 0.96 -26.87 6.88
N THR A 37 2.01 -26.31 6.27
CA THR A 37 2.28 -26.54 4.84
C THR A 37 2.41 -28.04 4.55
N ASP A 38 1.78 -28.49 3.47
CA ASP A 38 1.87 -29.88 3.02
C ASP A 38 3.21 -30.16 2.31
N TYR A 39 4.22 -30.50 3.11
CA TYR A 39 5.55 -30.87 2.60
C TYR A 39 5.53 -32.13 1.75
N ALA A 40 4.63 -33.08 2.04
CA ALA A 40 4.52 -34.32 1.28
C ALA A 40 4.06 -34.03 -0.15
N LYS A 41 3.13 -33.09 -0.32
CA LYS A 41 2.68 -32.65 -1.64
C LYS A 41 3.77 -31.96 -2.44
N LEU A 42 4.58 -31.10 -1.80
CA LEU A 42 5.73 -30.47 -2.45
C LEU A 42 6.77 -31.50 -2.91
N ALA A 43 7.05 -32.51 -2.09
CA ALA A 43 7.95 -33.61 -2.45
C ALA A 43 7.40 -34.44 -3.61
N GLU A 44 6.08 -34.70 -3.65
CA GLU A 44 5.42 -35.38 -4.76
C GLU A 44 5.53 -34.59 -6.08
N PHE A 45 5.39 -33.25 -6.03
CA PHE A 45 5.64 -32.42 -7.21
C PHE A 45 7.08 -32.55 -7.71
N SER A 46 8.06 -32.56 -6.81
CA SER A 46 9.46 -32.76 -7.19
C SER A 46 9.69 -34.10 -7.90
N GLN A 47 9.08 -35.18 -7.39
CA GLN A 47 9.18 -36.52 -8.01
C GLN A 47 8.62 -36.59 -9.43
N ARG A 48 7.63 -35.75 -9.76
CA ARG A 48 7.07 -35.65 -11.11
C ARG A 48 7.94 -34.88 -12.09
N GLY A 49 8.94 -34.16 -11.60
CA GLY A 49 9.77 -33.25 -12.36
C GLY A 49 9.02 -31.94 -12.63
N VAL A 50 9.37 -30.90 -11.88
CA VAL A 50 8.80 -29.56 -12.07
C VAL A 50 9.57 -28.84 -13.18
N ASP A 51 8.87 -28.48 -14.26
CA ASP A 51 9.47 -27.76 -15.38
C ASP A 51 9.64 -26.27 -15.09
N LEU A 52 8.70 -25.64 -14.39
CA LEU A 52 8.78 -24.24 -13.99
C LEU A 52 8.22 -24.02 -12.58
N LEU A 53 8.99 -23.38 -11.71
CA LEU A 53 8.54 -22.87 -10.42
C LEU A 53 8.34 -21.35 -10.49
N LEU A 54 7.13 -20.91 -10.14
CA LEU A 54 6.80 -19.52 -9.81
C LEU A 54 6.77 -19.39 -8.29
N SER A 55 7.53 -18.47 -7.70
CA SER A 55 7.59 -18.31 -6.24
C SER A 55 7.56 -16.87 -5.77
N ASP A 56 6.83 -16.63 -4.67
CA ASP A 56 6.78 -15.37 -3.92
C ASP A 56 8.19 -14.87 -3.53
N SER A 57 8.47 -13.61 -3.89
CA SER A 57 9.78 -12.96 -3.72
C SER A 57 9.76 -11.84 -2.68
N THR A 58 8.62 -11.57 -2.03
CA THR A 58 8.38 -10.40 -1.18
C THR A 58 9.49 -10.16 -0.15
N ASN A 59 10.00 -11.22 0.48
CA ASN A 59 11.03 -11.18 1.52
C ASN A 59 12.39 -11.73 1.07
N ALA A 60 12.69 -11.76 -0.22
CA ALA A 60 13.95 -12.31 -0.73
C ALA A 60 15.22 -11.56 -0.29
N GLU A 61 15.08 -10.31 0.14
CA GLU A 61 16.17 -9.53 0.72
C GLU A 61 16.31 -9.72 2.25
N ARG A 62 15.39 -10.47 2.89
CA ARG A 62 15.42 -10.72 4.34
C ARG A 62 16.16 -12.02 4.65
N PRO A 63 17.32 -11.96 5.32
CA PRO A 63 18.06 -13.17 5.68
C PRO A 63 17.32 -14.01 6.73
N GLY A 64 17.69 -15.27 6.84
CA GLY A 64 17.18 -16.16 7.88
C GLY A 64 15.77 -16.66 7.62
N TRP A 65 15.03 -16.86 8.71
CA TRP A 65 13.69 -17.45 8.74
C TRP A 65 12.67 -16.41 9.20
N THR A 66 11.46 -16.47 8.63
CA THR A 66 10.32 -15.75 9.16
C THR A 66 9.93 -16.36 10.50
N PRO A 67 9.80 -15.58 11.58
CA PRO A 67 9.37 -16.10 12.88
C PRO A 67 8.00 -16.80 12.78
N SER A 68 7.74 -17.72 13.70
CA SER A 68 6.40 -18.29 13.87
C SER A 68 5.45 -17.26 14.46
N GLU A 69 4.16 -17.32 14.10
CA GLU A 69 3.14 -16.48 14.72
C GLU A 69 2.96 -16.72 16.22
N MET A 70 3.48 -17.84 16.75
CA MET A 70 3.45 -18.10 18.20
C MET A 70 4.23 -17.07 19.02
N VAL A 71 5.23 -16.39 18.45
CA VAL A 71 6.01 -15.36 19.18
C VAL A 71 5.15 -14.15 19.58
N ILE A 72 3.99 -14.01 18.94
CA ILE A 72 3.08 -12.87 19.08
C ILE A 72 2.22 -13.01 20.34
N GLY A 73 1.85 -14.23 20.70
CA GLY A 73 1.04 -14.51 21.90
C GLY A 73 1.65 -13.93 23.18
N PRO A 74 2.92 -14.27 23.52
CA PRO A 74 3.63 -13.69 24.67
C PRO A 74 3.76 -12.17 24.60
N ALA A 75 3.91 -11.59 23.40
CA ALA A 75 3.98 -10.14 23.24
C ALA A 75 2.64 -9.49 23.57
N PHE A 76 1.52 -10.00 23.05
CA PHE A 76 0.18 -9.51 23.41
C PHE A 76 -0.13 -9.72 24.88
N ASP A 77 0.25 -10.85 25.46
CA ASP A 77 0.06 -11.13 26.89
C ASP A 77 0.70 -10.03 27.75
N LYS A 78 1.97 -9.70 27.45
CA LYS A 78 2.67 -8.60 28.13
C LYS A 78 1.95 -7.27 27.96
N VAL A 79 1.59 -6.92 26.73
CA VAL A 79 0.88 -5.66 26.44
C VAL A 79 -0.44 -5.57 27.21
N PHE A 80 -1.23 -6.64 27.24
CA PHE A 80 -2.54 -6.64 27.88
C PHE A 80 -2.44 -6.63 29.41
N ALA A 81 -1.38 -7.22 29.98
CA ALA A 81 -1.10 -7.16 31.41
C ALA A 81 -0.64 -5.76 31.86
N GLU A 82 0.20 -5.10 31.06
CA GLU A 82 0.79 -3.79 31.40
C GLU A 82 -0.11 -2.60 31.04
N ALA A 83 -1.08 -2.77 30.13
CA ALA A 83 -1.94 -1.68 29.68
C ALA A 83 -2.88 -1.16 30.78
N PRO A 84 -2.72 0.10 31.25
CA PRO A 84 -3.50 0.66 32.35
C PRO A 84 -4.95 1.00 31.97
N GLY A 85 -5.20 1.30 30.69
CA GLY A 85 -6.51 1.67 30.15
C GLY A 85 -6.99 0.70 29.09
N ARG A 86 -7.68 1.24 28.07
CA ARG A 86 -8.14 0.45 26.92
C ARG A 86 -6.95 0.01 26.09
N VAL A 87 -7.07 -1.17 25.47
CA VAL A 87 -6.12 -1.63 24.45
C VAL A 87 -6.77 -1.46 23.09
N ILE A 88 -6.15 -0.73 22.19
CA ILE A 88 -6.62 -0.49 20.83
C ILE A 88 -5.67 -1.22 19.89
N VAL A 89 -6.08 -2.35 19.33
CA VAL A 89 -5.25 -3.14 18.42
C VAL A 89 -5.66 -2.84 16.98
N ALA A 90 -4.69 -2.36 16.20
CA ALA A 90 -4.86 -2.06 14.79
C ALA A 90 -4.10 -3.07 13.93
N THR A 91 -4.77 -3.69 12.97
CA THR A 91 -4.16 -4.62 12.02
C THR A 91 -4.94 -4.67 10.70
N PHE A 92 -4.50 -5.50 9.76
CA PHE A 92 -5.25 -5.77 8.54
C PHE A 92 -6.50 -6.59 8.86
N ALA A 93 -7.66 -6.18 8.32
CA ALA A 93 -8.91 -6.91 8.54
C ALA A 93 -8.88 -8.35 7.99
N SER A 94 -8.03 -8.63 7.01
CA SER A 94 -7.82 -9.96 6.42
C SER A 94 -6.90 -10.87 7.26
N LEU A 95 -6.21 -10.34 8.27
CA LEU A 95 -5.26 -11.09 9.08
C LEU A 95 -5.98 -11.87 10.18
N ILE A 96 -6.73 -12.91 9.78
CA ILE A 96 -7.66 -13.63 10.66
C ILE A 96 -6.97 -14.28 11.87
N SER A 97 -5.77 -14.86 11.68
CA SER A 97 -5.00 -15.45 12.78
C SER A 97 -4.67 -14.42 13.87
N ARG A 98 -4.44 -13.17 13.48
CA ARG A 98 -4.21 -12.07 14.43
C ARG A 98 -5.43 -11.78 15.27
N ILE A 99 -6.61 -11.80 14.66
CA ILE A 99 -7.87 -11.56 15.38
C ILE A 99 -8.09 -12.65 16.43
N GLN A 100 -7.80 -13.91 16.09
CA GLN A 100 -7.84 -15.04 17.02
C GLN A 100 -6.90 -14.80 18.22
N GLN A 101 -5.64 -14.46 17.97
CA GLN A 101 -4.65 -14.20 19.03
C GLN A 101 -5.05 -13.03 19.95
N VAL A 102 -5.61 -11.95 19.38
CA VAL A 102 -6.13 -10.81 20.15
C VAL A 102 -7.33 -11.22 21.00
N ALA A 103 -8.23 -12.06 20.47
CA ALA A 103 -9.38 -12.58 21.21
C ALA A 103 -8.94 -13.50 22.37
N GLU A 104 -7.93 -14.35 22.17
CA GLU A 104 -7.35 -15.21 23.20
C GLU A 104 -6.72 -14.38 24.33
N ALA A 105 -5.91 -13.36 23.99
CA ALA A 105 -5.36 -12.43 24.97
C ALA A 105 -6.50 -11.68 25.71
N THR A 106 -7.53 -11.25 24.99
CA THR A 106 -8.71 -10.62 25.60
C THR A 106 -9.36 -11.52 26.64
N ALA A 107 -9.58 -12.80 26.30
CA ALA A 107 -10.14 -13.82 27.20
C ALA A 107 -9.28 -13.98 28.46
N LYS A 108 -7.97 -14.21 28.25
CA LYS A 108 -6.99 -14.47 29.32
C LYS A 108 -6.95 -13.34 30.35
N HIS A 109 -7.01 -12.10 29.90
CA HIS A 109 -7.00 -10.92 30.78
C HIS A 109 -8.38 -10.47 31.25
N LYS A 110 -9.43 -11.27 31.01
CA LYS A 110 -10.82 -10.99 31.44
C LYS A 110 -11.30 -9.61 30.97
N ARG A 111 -10.94 -9.25 29.74
CA ARG A 111 -11.41 -8.06 29.02
C ARG A 111 -12.55 -8.45 28.08
N LYS A 112 -13.20 -7.46 27.47
CA LYS A 112 -14.18 -7.60 26.39
C LYS A 112 -13.65 -6.90 25.14
N MET A 113 -13.93 -7.48 23.98
CA MET A 113 -13.48 -6.97 22.69
C MET A 113 -14.64 -6.36 21.92
N ALA A 114 -14.43 -5.19 21.30
CA ALA A 114 -15.34 -4.64 20.32
C ALA A 114 -14.61 -4.41 18.98
N LEU A 115 -15.32 -4.63 17.89
CA LEU A 115 -14.80 -4.44 16.53
C LEU A 115 -15.16 -3.03 16.05
N ALA A 116 -14.18 -2.33 15.46
CA ALA A 116 -14.38 -1.00 14.89
C ALA A 116 -13.91 -0.95 13.42
N GLY A 117 -14.85 -0.62 12.54
CA GLY A 117 -14.65 -0.53 11.09
C GLY A 117 -15.36 -1.66 10.33
N THR A 118 -16.00 -1.30 9.22
CA THR A 118 -16.87 -2.21 8.43
C THR A 118 -16.16 -3.47 7.99
N SER A 119 -14.97 -3.33 7.38
CA SER A 119 -14.19 -4.48 6.90
C SER A 119 -13.79 -5.44 8.02
N MET A 120 -13.49 -4.93 9.22
CA MET A 120 -13.16 -5.78 10.38
C MET A 120 -14.39 -6.57 10.84
N VAL A 121 -15.55 -5.89 10.93
CA VAL A 121 -16.81 -6.53 11.33
C VAL A 121 -17.21 -7.62 10.33
N ASP A 122 -17.16 -7.32 9.02
CA ASP A 122 -17.55 -8.26 7.98
C ASP A 122 -16.63 -9.48 7.92
N ASN A 123 -15.31 -9.26 7.97
CA ASN A 123 -14.34 -10.36 7.93
C ASN A 123 -14.45 -11.27 9.16
N VAL A 124 -14.64 -10.71 10.37
CA VAL A 124 -14.85 -11.53 11.57
C VAL A 124 -16.14 -12.35 11.45
N LYS A 125 -17.23 -11.74 10.98
CA LYS A 125 -18.51 -12.43 10.79
C LYS A 125 -18.37 -13.61 9.81
N ILE A 126 -17.71 -13.39 8.68
CA ILE A 126 -17.50 -14.43 7.66
C ILE A 126 -16.58 -15.53 8.22
N ALA A 127 -15.46 -15.17 8.83
CA ALA A 127 -14.50 -16.13 9.36
C ALA A 127 -15.08 -16.98 10.51
N ARG A 128 -15.91 -16.42 11.39
CA ARG A 128 -16.66 -17.17 12.41
C ARG A 128 -17.66 -18.13 11.77
N LYS A 129 -18.41 -17.68 10.75
CA LYS A 129 -19.38 -18.52 10.03
C LYS A 129 -18.72 -19.72 9.33
N LEU A 130 -17.51 -19.53 8.79
CA LEU A 130 -16.74 -20.55 8.10
C LEU A 130 -15.90 -21.44 9.04
N GLY A 131 -15.81 -21.10 10.32
CA GLY A 131 -15.08 -21.87 11.33
C GLY A 131 -13.58 -21.54 11.46
N TYR A 132 -13.07 -20.51 10.77
CA TYR A 132 -11.68 -20.06 10.91
C TYR A 132 -11.41 -19.25 12.19
N LEU A 133 -12.47 -18.70 12.80
CA LEU A 133 -12.39 -18.00 14.08
C LEU A 133 -13.24 -18.71 15.12
N ASN A 134 -12.59 -19.12 16.21
CA ASN A 134 -13.25 -19.66 17.38
C ASN A 134 -13.16 -18.65 18.53
N ILE A 135 -14.09 -17.69 18.49
CA ILE A 135 -14.21 -16.64 19.51
C ILE A 135 -15.54 -16.84 20.24
N PRO A 136 -15.51 -17.12 21.56
CA PRO A 136 -16.72 -17.18 22.37
C PRO A 136 -17.53 -15.88 22.31
N ASP A 137 -18.86 -15.99 22.20
CA ASP A 137 -19.76 -14.83 22.06
C ASP A 137 -19.67 -13.88 23.25
N GLU A 138 -19.39 -14.40 24.44
CA GLU A 138 -19.22 -13.59 25.64
C GLU A 138 -18.03 -12.63 25.57
N ILE A 139 -17.04 -12.88 24.70
CA ILE A 139 -15.87 -11.99 24.56
C ILE A 139 -16.23 -10.76 23.75
N ILE A 140 -17.04 -10.92 22.70
CA ILE A 140 -17.36 -9.84 21.76
C ILE A 140 -18.59 -9.09 22.25
N VAL A 141 -18.46 -7.78 22.41
CA VAL A 141 -19.57 -6.89 22.77
C VAL A 141 -19.78 -5.82 21.69
N PRO A 142 -21.00 -5.28 21.54
CA PRO A 142 -21.25 -4.09 20.74
C PRO A 142 -20.33 -2.93 21.13
N LEU A 143 -19.94 -2.11 20.13
CA LEU A 143 -18.98 -1.02 20.33
C LEU A 143 -19.50 0.02 21.33
N ASP A 144 -20.77 0.39 21.25
CA ASP A 144 -21.44 1.30 22.18
C ASP A 144 -21.41 0.77 23.62
N GLN A 145 -21.64 -0.54 23.81
CA GLN A 145 -21.52 -1.19 25.12
C GLN A 145 -20.08 -1.12 25.63
N ALA A 146 -19.08 -1.47 24.80
CA ALA A 146 -17.67 -1.43 25.20
C ALA A 146 -17.23 -0.03 25.66
N LEU A 147 -17.72 1.03 25.01
CA LEU A 147 -17.36 2.41 25.34
C LEU A 147 -17.91 2.88 26.70
N GLN A 148 -18.92 2.20 27.24
CA GLN A 148 -19.49 2.47 28.57
C GLN A 148 -18.84 1.64 29.69
N MET A 149 -18.01 0.65 29.34
CA MET A 149 -17.31 -0.19 30.32
C MET A 149 -16.11 0.53 30.94
N GLN A 150 -15.58 -0.04 32.03
CA GLN A 150 -14.33 0.42 32.62
C GLN A 150 -13.17 0.22 31.64
N ASP A 151 -12.29 1.21 31.49
CA ASP A 151 -11.27 1.25 30.42
C ASP A 151 -10.36 0.01 30.40
N HIS A 152 -9.88 -0.43 31.56
CA HIS A 152 -9.01 -1.62 31.69
C HIS A 152 -9.73 -2.95 31.36
N LYS A 153 -11.04 -2.92 31.11
CA LYS A 153 -11.83 -4.08 30.66
C LYS A 153 -12.05 -4.11 29.15
N VAL A 154 -11.56 -3.12 28.40
CA VAL A 154 -11.92 -2.93 26.99
C VAL A 154 -10.73 -3.18 26.07
N VAL A 155 -11.00 -3.91 24.98
CA VAL A 155 -10.14 -4.08 23.82
C VAL A 155 -10.91 -3.61 22.59
N LEU A 156 -10.33 -2.73 21.79
CA LEU A 156 -10.91 -2.24 20.54
C LEU A 156 -10.07 -2.77 19.38
N MET A 157 -10.65 -3.61 18.54
CA MET A 157 -9.99 -4.18 17.36
C MET A 157 -10.38 -3.38 16.11
N CYS A 158 -9.42 -2.76 15.45
CA CYS A 158 -9.69 -1.84 14.35
C CYS A 158 -8.69 -1.94 13.18
N THR A 159 -8.97 -1.18 12.11
CA THR A 159 -8.09 -1.04 10.95
C THR A 159 -7.28 0.26 10.99
N GLY A 160 -6.28 0.37 10.12
CA GLY A 160 -5.49 1.59 9.97
C GLY A 160 -4.06 1.51 10.46
N SER A 161 -3.51 0.30 10.52
CA SER A 161 -2.15 0.08 11.01
C SER A 161 -1.07 0.62 10.05
N GLN A 162 -1.43 1.03 8.82
CA GLN A 162 -0.54 1.68 7.85
C GLN A 162 -0.65 3.22 7.86
N GLY A 163 -1.39 3.80 8.81
CA GLY A 163 -1.50 5.26 8.94
C GLY A 163 -2.36 5.92 7.86
N GLU A 164 -3.27 5.18 7.22
CA GLU A 164 -4.19 5.74 6.23
C GLU A 164 -5.11 6.77 6.89
N PRO A 165 -5.21 8.02 6.38
CA PRO A 165 -5.98 9.07 7.04
C PRO A 165 -7.48 8.73 7.24
N SER A 166 -8.05 7.95 6.33
CA SER A 166 -9.45 7.51 6.35
C SER A 166 -9.69 6.25 7.19
N SER A 167 -8.67 5.67 7.80
CA SER A 167 -8.82 4.51 8.70
C SER A 167 -9.28 4.91 10.10
N ILE A 168 -9.63 3.92 10.93
CA ILE A 168 -10.00 4.17 12.33
C ILE A 168 -8.82 4.80 13.08
N VAL A 169 -7.63 4.19 13.02
CA VAL A 169 -6.43 4.75 13.67
C VAL A 169 -6.04 6.09 13.10
N GLY A 170 -6.11 6.28 11.77
CA GLY A 170 -5.81 7.56 11.13
C GLY A 170 -6.70 8.68 11.68
N ARG A 171 -8.02 8.47 11.72
CA ARG A 171 -8.98 9.42 12.30
C ARG A 171 -8.81 9.60 13.81
N LEU A 172 -8.51 8.53 14.55
CA LEU A 172 -8.21 8.63 15.98
C LEU A 172 -6.95 9.45 16.21
N SER A 173 -5.90 9.30 15.41
CA SER A 173 -4.69 10.11 15.55
C SER A 173 -4.98 11.60 15.30
N ALA A 174 -5.90 11.90 14.38
CA ALA A 174 -6.29 13.26 14.01
C ALA A 174 -7.40 13.86 14.89
N GLY A 175 -8.02 13.10 15.80
CA GLY A 175 -9.15 13.57 16.61
C GLY A 175 -10.46 13.74 15.84
N THR A 176 -10.61 13.06 14.69
CA THR A 176 -11.77 13.20 13.80
C THR A 176 -12.65 11.95 13.76
N ASN A 177 -12.33 10.92 14.56
CA ASN A 177 -13.12 9.70 14.60
C ASN A 177 -14.45 9.92 15.32
N ARG A 178 -15.57 9.66 14.64
CA ARG A 178 -16.91 9.95 15.16
C ARG A 178 -17.44 8.92 16.17
N GLN A 179 -16.96 7.67 16.09
CA GLN A 179 -17.49 6.58 16.92
C GLN A 179 -16.98 6.63 18.35
N PHE A 180 -15.72 7.02 18.54
CA PHE A 180 -15.07 7.19 19.84
C PHE A 180 -13.77 7.97 19.67
N ASP A 181 -13.26 8.51 20.77
CA ASP A 181 -11.99 9.23 20.80
C ASP A 181 -10.97 8.58 21.74
N LEU A 182 -9.70 8.98 21.62
CA LEU A 182 -8.61 8.55 22.52
C LEU A 182 -8.81 9.12 23.92
N LYS A 183 -8.45 8.32 24.92
CA LYS A 183 -8.36 8.71 26.33
C LYS A 183 -6.89 8.71 26.75
N PRO A 184 -6.52 9.52 27.76
CA PRO A 184 -5.21 9.40 28.40
C PRO A 184 -4.97 7.95 28.86
N ASN A 185 -3.74 7.46 28.65
CA ASN A 185 -3.31 6.10 29.01
C ASN A 185 -3.90 4.95 28.17
N ASP A 186 -4.63 5.24 27.09
CA ASP A 186 -4.92 4.22 26.07
C ASP A 186 -3.62 3.62 25.54
N THR A 187 -3.62 2.30 25.32
CA THR A 187 -2.49 1.61 24.68
C THR A 187 -2.87 1.22 23.26
N VAL A 188 -2.23 1.82 22.26
CA VAL A 188 -2.45 1.56 20.83
C VAL A 188 -1.38 0.62 20.31
N VAL A 189 -1.78 -0.54 19.79
CA VAL A 189 -0.89 -1.55 19.22
C VAL A 189 -1.04 -1.55 17.69
N LEU A 190 0.01 -1.14 16.98
CA LEU A 190 0.07 -1.17 15.52
C LEU A 190 0.65 -2.52 15.06
N SER A 191 -0.24 -3.51 14.98
CA SER A 191 0.06 -4.92 14.70
C SER A 191 0.20 -5.20 13.20
N SER A 192 1.10 -4.48 12.53
CA SER A 192 1.48 -4.72 11.13
C SER A 192 2.90 -4.22 10.83
N HIS A 193 3.55 -4.82 9.84
CA HIS A 193 4.75 -4.22 9.25
C HIS A 193 4.38 -3.07 8.31
N PRO A 194 5.17 -1.98 8.26
CA PRO A 194 5.04 -0.96 7.23
C PRO A 194 5.13 -1.56 5.82
N ILE A 195 4.15 -1.26 4.99
CA ILE A 195 4.23 -1.48 3.54
C ILE A 195 5.16 -0.42 2.96
N PRO A 196 6.09 -0.78 2.04
CA PRO A 196 6.95 0.19 1.37
C PRO A 196 6.18 1.39 0.82
N GLY A 197 6.62 2.60 1.18
CA GLY A 197 5.97 3.87 0.81
C GLY A 197 5.02 4.44 1.87
N ASN A 198 4.64 3.66 2.89
CA ASN A 198 3.76 4.12 3.97
C ASN A 198 4.50 4.54 5.26
N GLU A 199 5.82 4.45 5.29
CA GLU A 199 6.63 4.68 6.49
C GLU A 199 6.41 6.08 7.09
N GLU A 200 6.30 7.10 6.24
CA GLU A 200 6.05 8.47 6.67
C GLU A 200 4.63 8.63 7.26
N SER A 201 3.63 8.03 6.62
CA SER A 201 2.23 8.06 7.09
C SER A 201 2.07 7.39 8.45
N ILE A 202 2.72 6.23 8.63
CA ILE A 202 2.76 5.52 9.92
C ILE A 202 3.47 6.37 10.97
N SER A 203 4.63 6.93 10.65
CA SER A 203 5.40 7.78 11.57
C SER A 203 4.62 9.01 12.02
N LYS A 204 3.92 9.68 11.10
CA LYS A 204 3.02 10.80 11.40
C LYS A 204 1.87 10.38 12.32
N THR A 205 1.30 9.20 12.07
CA THR A 205 0.21 8.63 12.87
C THR A 205 0.68 8.33 14.29
N ILE A 206 1.82 7.65 14.45
CA ILE A 206 2.45 7.36 15.75
C ILE A 206 2.68 8.68 16.53
N ASN A 207 3.31 9.67 15.90
CA ASN A 207 3.58 10.96 16.52
C ASN A 207 2.31 11.67 16.99
N ARG A 208 1.24 11.62 16.20
CA ARG A 208 -0.06 12.18 16.58
C ARG A 208 -0.68 11.43 17.76
N LEU A 209 -0.67 10.10 17.75
CA LEU A 209 -1.17 9.28 18.86
C LEU A 209 -0.44 9.59 20.17
N LEU A 210 0.90 9.67 20.12
CA LEU A 210 1.74 10.02 21.28
C LEU A 210 1.43 11.43 21.80
N ARG A 211 1.29 12.43 20.91
CA ARG A 211 0.90 13.79 21.30
C ARG A 211 -0.46 13.86 21.99
N ARG A 212 -1.34 12.90 21.71
CA ARG A 212 -2.66 12.80 22.34
C ARG A 212 -2.66 11.98 23.65
N GLY A 213 -1.47 11.59 24.14
CA GLY A 213 -1.32 10.91 25.43
C GLY A 213 -1.59 9.41 25.41
N ALA A 214 -1.59 8.79 24.24
CA ALA A 214 -1.65 7.33 24.11
C ALA A 214 -0.25 6.71 24.20
N ASN A 215 -0.16 5.52 24.78
CA ASN A 215 1.02 4.66 24.70
C ASN A 215 0.98 3.91 23.37
N VAL A 216 2.00 4.00 22.54
CA VAL A 216 2.00 3.36 21.21
C VAL A 216 3.04 2.25 21.15
N ILE A 217 2.60 1.05 20.76
CA ILE A 217 3.43 -0.14 20.57
C ILE A 217 3.38 -0.51 19.09
N TYR A 218 4.54 -0.63 18.47
CA TYR A 218 4.69 -0.93 17.05
C TYR A 218 5.83 -1.92 16.83
N ASP A 219 5.95 -2.45 15.61
CA ASP A 219 6.79 -3.60 15.26
C ASP A 219 8.27 -3.49 15.72
N ALA A 220 8.85 -2.29 15.67
CA ALA A 220 10.24 -2.08 16.12
C ALA A 220 10.45 -2.21 17.65
N MET A 221 9.38 -2.13 18.45
CA MET A 221 9.46 -2.16 19.92
C MET A 221 9.17 -3.53 20.53
N ALA A 222 8.34 -4.34 19.85
CA ALA A 222 7.90 -5.63 20.35
C ALA A 222 7.57 -6.55 19.17
N PRO A 223 7.69 -7.88 19.32
CA PRO A 223 7.34 -8.84 18.28
C PRO A 223 5.80 -9.01 18.17
N ILE A 224 5.12 -7.90 17.90
CA ILE A 224 3.68 -7.79 17.72
C ILE A 224 3.31 -7.81 16.24
N HIS A 225 4.23 -8.22 15.36
CA HIS A 225 3.92 -8.59 13.99
C HIS A 225 4.94 -9.60 13.48
N VAL A 226 4.52 -10.40 12.51
CA VAL A 226 5.34 -11.38 11.80
C VAL A 226 4.85 -11.35 10.36
N SER A 227 5.78 -11.36 9.40
CA SER A 227 5.43 -11.36 7.98
C SER A 227 4.63 -12.61 7.60
N GLY A 228 3.80 -12.48 6.57
CA GLY A 228 3.16 -13.61 5.92
C GLY A 228 4.09 -14.36 4.94
N HIS A 229 5.20 -13.75 4.55
CA HIS A 229 6.03 -14.18 3.42
C HIS A 229 7.37 -14.78 3.88
N ALA A 230 7.83 -15.79 3.16
CA ALA A 230 9.05 -16.54 3.38
C ALA A 230 10.31 -15.68 3.26
N SER A 231 11.21 -15.78 4.23
CA SER A 231 12.56 -15.19 4.17
C SER A 231 13.51 -16.12 3.40
N GLN A 232 14.76 -15.68 3.20
CA GLN A 232 15.74 -16.37 2.36
C GLN A 232 15.89 -17.87 2.61
N GLU A 233 15.95 -18.31 3.88
CA GLU A 233 16.13 -19.74 4.17
C GLU A 233 14.90 -20.58 3.82
N GLU A 234 13.71 -20.02 3.97
CA GLU A 234 12.46 -20.67 3.58
C GLU A 234 12.32 -20.74 2.05
N GLN A 235 12.70 -19.68 1.34
CA GLN A 235 12.73 -19.66 -0.12
C GLN A 235 13.75 -20.67 -0.68
N LYS A 236 14.96 -20.72 -0.10
CA LYS A 236 15.97 -21.75 -0.44
C LYS A 236 15.50 -23.16 -0.11
N LEU A 237 14.77 -23.35 1.00
CA LEU A 237 14.17 -24.64 1.34
C LEU A 237 13.16 -25.06 0.26
N LEU A 238 12.26 -24.16 -0.16
CA LEU A 238 11.30 -24.44 -1.21
C LEU A 238 12.00 -24.86 -2.51
N LEU A 239 13.00 -24.11 -2.95
CA LEU A 239 13.80 -24.42 -4.14
C LEU A 239 14.43 -25.82 -4.05
N ASN A 240 14.99 -26.18 -2.90
CA ASN A 240 15.61 -27.49 -2.66
C ASN A 240 14.61 -28.65 -2.56
N ILE A 241 13.39 -28.40 -2.07
CA ILE A 241 12.31 -29.40 -2.04
C ILE A 241 11.79 -29.62 -3.46
N VAL A 242 11.49 -28.55 -4.19
CA VAL A 242 10.81 -28.61 -5.50
C VAL A 242 11.77 -29.06 -6.60
N ARG A 243 13.02 -28.59 -6.58
CA ARG A 243 14.06 -28.86 -7.60
C ARG A 243 13.57 -28.61 -9.03
N PRO A 244 13.13 -27.37 -9.35
CA PRO A 244 12.59 -27.07 -10.66
C PRO A 244 13.69 -27.03 -11.73
N LYS A 245 13.34 -27.34 -12.97
CA LYS A 245 14.23 -27.13 -14.13
C LYS A 245 14.44 -25.65 -14.41
N HIS A 246 13.36 -24.86 -14.34
CA HIS A 246 13.38 -23.41 -14.53
C HIS A 246 12.75 -22.69 -13.36
N PHE A 247 13.26 -21.50 -13.05
CA PHE A 247 12.75 -20.65 -11.96
C PHE A 247 12.36 -19.27 -12.47
N LEU A 248 11.18 -18.80 -12.06
CA LEU A 248 10.70 -17.46 -12.34
C LEU A 248 10.18 -16.83 -11.04
N PRO A 249 10.91 -15.89 -10.43
CA PRO A 249 10.45 -15.19 -9.25
C PRO A 249 9.23 -14.32 -9.58
N ILE A 250 8.20 -14.40 -8.73
CA ILE A 250 6.97 -13.60 -8.83
C ILE A 250 6.71 -12.84 -7.52
N HIS A 251 5.68 -12.00 -7.50
CA HIS A 251 5.21 -11.27 -6.33
C HIS A 251 6.33 -10.47 -5.62
N GLY A 252 6.76 -9.38 -6.25
CA GLY A 252 7.73 -8.46 -5.69
C GLY A 252 8.14 -7.34 -6.66
N GLU A 253 8.77 -6.31 -6.13
CA GLU A 253 9.48 -5.28 -6.90
C GLU A 253 10.71 -5.88 -7.61
N LEU A 254 11.21 -5.23 -8.66
CA LEU A 254 12.35 -5.75 -9.44
C LEU A 254 13.57 -6.13 -8.57
N ARG A 255 13.86 -5.38 -7.51
CA ARG A 255 14.95 -5.70 -6.56
C ARG A 255 14.72 -7.02 -5.83
N GLN A 256 13.48 -7.30 -5.42
CA GLN A 256 13.08 -8.53 -4.74
C GLN A 256 13.13 -9.72 -5.71
N LEU A 257 12.65 -9.53 -6.94
CA LEU A 257 12.72 -10.56 -8.00
C LEU A 257 14.17 -10.92 -8.31
N ARG A 258 15.05 -9.92 -8.43
CA ARG A 258 16.49 -10.11 -8.65
C ARG A 258 17.18 -10.78 -7.46
N ALA A 259 16.84 -10.41 -6.23
CA ALA A 259 17.37 -11.05 -5.04
C ALA A 259 16.97 -12.54 -4.99
N HIS A 260 15.71 -12.86 -5.28
CA HIS A 260 15.23 -14.24 -5.29
C HIS A 260 15.86 -15.08 -6.42
N ALA A 261 16.07 -14.47 -7.59
CA ALA A 261 16.87 -15.08 -8.66
C ALA A 261 18.30 -15.41 -8.19
N GLY A 262 18.92 -14.51 -7.40
CA GLY A 262 20.19 -14.77 -6.73
C GLY A 262 20.15 -16.03 -5.85
N LEU A 263 19.14 -16.15 -4.99
CA LEU A 263 18.97 -17.31 -4.11
C LEU A 263 18.80 -18.62 -4.89
N ALA A 264 18.13 -18.59 -6.05
CA ALA A 264 17.99 -19.75 -6.93
C ALA A 264 19.35 -20.20 -7.48
N MET A 265 20.21 -19.25 -7.87
CA MET A 265 21.57 -19.55 -8.32
C MET A 265 22.45 -20.08 -7.17
N ASP A 266 22.31 -19.51 -5.97
CA ASP A 266 23.05 -19.95 -4.78
C ASP A 266 22.76 -21.41 -4.39
N VAL A 267 21.55 -21.92 -4.68
CA VAL A 267 21.17 -23.31 -4.45
C VAL A 267 21.42 -24.23 -5.66
N GLY A 268 22.03 -23.72 -6.73
CA GLY A 268 22.54 -24.50 -7.85
C GLY A 268 21.64 -24.56 -9.09
N ILE A 269 20.64 -23.68 -9.24
CA ILE A 269 19.92 -23.52 -10.52
C ILE A 269 20.79 -22.68 -11.46
N ASP A 270 21.08 -23.18 -12.65
CA ASP A 270 21.90 -22.47 -13.63
C ASP A 270 21.27 -21.11 -13.99
N GLU A 271 22.09 -20.06 -14.14
CA GLU A 271 21.62 -18.70 -14.48
C GLU A 271 20.72 -18.67 -15.72
N LYS A 272 21.03 -19.50 -16.73
CA LYS A 272 20.25 -19.62 -17.97
C LYS A 272 18.82 -20.13 -17.77
N ASP A 273 18.57 -20.80 -16.64
CA ASP A 273 17.29 -21.40 -16.28
C ASP A 273 16.53 -20.54 -15.23
N VAL A 274 17.07 -19.36 -14.89
CA VAL A 274 16.43 -18.36 -14.03
C VAL A 274 15.96 -17.18 -14.87
N THR A 275 14.65 -16.91 -14.89
CA THR A 275 14.06 -15.84 -15.72
C THR A 275 13.39 -14.79 -14.85
N VAL A 276 13.90 -13.55 -14.88
CA VAL A 276 13.24 -12.39 -14.23
C VAL A 276 12.50 -11.59 -15.30
N VAL A 277 11.19 -11.39 -15.11
CA VAL A 277 10.33 -10.67 -16.05
C VAL A 277 9.52 -9.57 -15.38
N GLU A 278 9.09 -8.59 -16.19
CA GLU A 278 8.18 -7.52 -15.76
C GLU A 278 6.76 -7.76 -16.30
N ASN A 279 5.78 -7.03 -15.75
CA ASN A 279 4.38 -7.14 -16.17
C ASN A 279 4.20 -6.98 -17.69
N GLY A 280 3.47 -7.92 -18.27
CA GLY A 280 3.19 -8.01 -19.71
C GLY A 280 4.23 -8.78 -20.52
N GLN A 281 5.40 -9.11 -19.96
CA GLN A 281 6.36 -9.96 -20.66
C GLN A 281 5.86 -11.41 -20.72
N VAL A 282 5.75 -11.96 -21.93
CA VAL A 282 5.31 -13.34 -22.14
C VAL A 282 6.48 -14.29 -21.92
N VAL A 283 6.22 -15.39 -21.20
CA VAL A 283 7.16 -16.49 -20.95
C VAL A 283 6.58 -17.77 -21.53
N GLU A 284 7.25 -18.32 -22.53
CA GLU A 284 6.85 -19.52 -23.25
C GLU A 284 7.60 -20.74 -22.72
N LEU A 285 6.88 -21.73 -22.22
CA LEU A 285 7.43 -23.05 -21.90
C LEU A 285 7.08 -24.02 -23.04
N SER A 286 8.10 -24.47 -23.78
CA SER A 286 7.92 -25.41 -24.89
C SER A 286 9.11 -26.34 -25.04
N GLY A 287 8.85 -27.64 -25.18
CA GLY A 287 9.90 -28.66 -25.30
C GLY A 287 10.88 -28.67 -24.12
N GLY A 288 10.41 -28.35 -22.91
CA GLY A 288 11.23 -28.25 -21.69
C GLY A 288 12.17 -27.04 -21.63
N LYS A 289 11.99 -26.05 -22.50
CA LYS A 289 12.78 -24.81 -22.52
C LYS A 289 11.90 -23.60 -22.31
N ILE A 290 12.45 -22.60 -21.63
CA ILE A 290 11.83 -21.27 -21.51
C ILE A 290 12.37 -20.34 -22.59
N LYS A 291 11.46 -19.56 -23.18
CA LYS A 291 11.77 -18.43 -24.07
C LYS A 291 10.93 -17.23 -23.72
N LEU A 292 11.46 -16.04 -23.96
CA LEU A 292 10.70 -14.80 -23.86
C LEU A 292 9.97 -14.56 -25.18
N GLY A 293 8.66 -14.41 -25.11
CA GLY A 293 7.81 -14.02 -26.23
C GLY A 293 7.70 -12.51 -26.40
N GLU A 294 6.82 -12.07 -27.28
CA GLU A 294 6.50 -10.64 -27.43
C GLU A 294 5.76 -10.13 -26.20
N ARG A 295 6.08 -8.91 -25.77
CA ARG A 295 5.39 -8.27 -24.65
C ARG A 295 3.96 -7.92 -25.03
N ILE A 296 3.00 -8.33 -24.21
CA ILE A 296 1.60 -7.94 -24.38
C ILE A 296 1.35 -6.57 -23.74
N PRO A 297 0.49 -5.72 -24.34
CA PRO A 297 0.09 -4.47 -23.74
C PRO A 297 -0.55 -4.73 -22.37
N GLY A 298 -0.04 -4.03 -21.35
CA GLY A 298 -0.55 -4.07 -20.00
C GLY A 298 -0.37 -2.69 -19.36
N GLY A 299 -1.33 -2.29 -18.53
CA GLY A 299 -1.33 -0.99 -17.89
C GLY A 299 -2.19 -1.00 -16.63
N TYR A 300 -2.08 0.08 -15.85
CA TYR A 300 -2.92 0.26 -14.68
C TYR A 300 -4.33 0.68 -15.10
N VAL A 301 -5.33 0.06 -14.49
CA VAL A 301 -6.71 0.56 -14.51
C VAL A 301 -6.94 1.25 -13.17
N PHE A 302 -7.13 2.57 -13.20
CA PHE A 302 -7.40 3.32 -11.98
C PHE A 302 -8.88 3.25 -11.61
N VAL A 303 -9.16 3.20 -10.32
CA VAL A 303 -10.51 3.22 -9.76
C VAL A 303 -10.60 4.40 -8.79
N ASP A 304 -11.53 5.31 -9.04
CA ASP A 304 -11.76 6.52 -8.24
C ASP A 304 -13.25 6.63 -7.91
N GLY A 305 -13.64 6.23 -6.69
CA GLY A 305 -15.04 6.18 -6.27
C GLY A 305 -15.85 5.14 -7.06
N GLN A 306 -16.80 5.61 -7.87
CA GLN A 306 -17.63 4.76 -8.75
C GLN A 306 -17.06 4.65 -10.17
N SER A 307 -16.05 5.44 -10.51
CA SER A 307 -15.42 5.47 -11.82
C SER A 307 -14.35 4.40 -11.94
N ILE A 308 -14.49 3.51 -12.93
CA ILE A 308 -13.52 2.48 -13.27
C ILE A 308 -12.95 2.84 -14.64
N GLY A 309 -11.66 3.19 -14.70
CA GLY A 309 -10.97 3.51 -15.95
C GLY A 309 -11.23 4.91 -16.51
N ASP A 310 -12.11 5.72 -15.91
CA ASP A 310 -12.29 7.14 -16.32
C ASP A 310 -11.07 8.00 -16.01
N VAL A 311 -10.26 7.57 -15.04
CA VAL A 311 -8.96 8.16 -14.76
C VAL A 311 -7.91 7.34 -15.49
N ASP A 312 -7.21 7.97 -16.43
CA ASP A 312 -6.08 7.37 -17.11
C ASP A 312 -4.74 7.92 -16.60
N TYR A 313 -3.66 7.44 -17.21
CA TYR A 313 -2.31 7.85 -16.85
C TYR A 313 -2.05 9.34 -17.14
N ASP A 314 -2.68 9.91 -18.16
CA ASP A 314 -2.51 11.31 -18.53
C ASP A 314 -3.17 12.23 -17.50
N ILE A 315 -4.38 11.91 -17.05
CA ILE A 315 -5.04 12.60 -15.95
C ILE A 315 -4.18 12.52 -14.67
N MET A 316 -3.61 11.35 -14.36
CA MET A 316 -2.69 11.22 -13.21
C MET A 316 -1.43 12.07 -13.35
N ARG A 317 -0.86 12.12 -14.56
CA ARG A 317 0.29 12.96 -14.86
C ARG A 317 -0.05 14.45 -14.72
N GLU A 318 -1.23 14.88 -15.14
CA GLU A 318 -1.71 16.25 -14.97
C GLU A 318 -1.93 16.61 -13.50
N ARG A 319 -2.64 15.78 -12.73
CA ARG A 319 -2.79 15.97 -11.28
C ARG A 319 -1.42 16.09 -10.60
N GLY A 320 -0.45 15.25 -11.01
CA GLY A 320 0.92 15.29 -10.50
C GLY A 320 1.71 16.56 -10.84
N LYS A 321 1.46 17.19 -12.00
CA LYS A 321 2.04 18.50 -12.37
C LYS A 321 1.42 19.62 -11.55
N LEU A 322 0.09 19.62 -11.41
CA LEU A 322 -0.64 20.60 -10.59
C LEU A 322 -0.19 20.56 -9.14
N ALA A 323 -0.06 19.36 -8.56
CA ALA A 323 0.37 19.18 -7.17
C ALA A 323 1.80 19.67 -6.91
N ARG A 324 2.70 19.52 -7.88
CA ARG A 324 4.13 19.90 -7.73
C ARG A 324 4.40 21.36 -8.06
N ASN A 325 3.74 21.89 -9.09
CA ASN A 325 4.12 23.15 -9.69
C ASN A 325 3.05 24.24 -9.54
N GLY A 326 1.86 23.91 -9.04
CA GLY A 326 0.74 24.84 -9.00
C GLY A 326 0.23 25.20 -10.40
N ILE A 327 -0.68 26.17 -10.42
CA ILE A 327 -1.39 26.61 -11.63
C ILE A 327 -1.44 28.13 -11.70
N PHE A 328 -1.37 28.64 -12.92
CA PHE A 328 -1.58 30.02 -13.31
C PHE A 328 -2.68 30.03 -14.38
N LEU A 329 -3.83 30.62 -14.05
CA LEU A 329 -4.96 30.84 -14.94
C LEU A 329 -4.90 32.28 -15.43
N ILE A 330 -5.04 32.47 -16.74
CA ILE A 330 -4.93 33.77 -17.38
C ILE A 330 -6.10 33.93 -18.33
N ASP A 331 -6.99 34.88 -18.05
CA ASP A 331 -8.05 35.25 -18.98
C ASP A 331 -7.64 36.48 -19.78
N VAL A 332 -7.77 36.39 -21.09
CA VAL A 332 -7.39 37.43 -22.04
C VAL A 332 -8.57 37.71 -22.96
N SER A 333 -9.03 38.95 -22.98
CA SER A 333 -10.09 39.40 -23.87
C SER A 333 -9.53 40.32 -24.96
N VAL A 334 -9.71 39.97 -26.23
CA VAL A 334 -9.22 40.73 -27.38
C VAL A 334 -10.35 41.15 -28.32
N ASP A 335 -10.20 42.31 -28.95
CA ASP A 335 -11.10 42.79 -29.99
C ASP A 335 -10.89 42.00 -31.29
N LYS A 336 -11.98 41.50 -31.87
CA LYS A 336 -11.92 40.61 -33.04
C LYS A 336 -11.30 41.24 -34.29
N LEU A 337 -11.40 42.56 -34.45
CA LEU A 337 -10.96 43.28 -35.65
C LEU A 337 -9.52 43.78 -35.54
N SER A 338 -9.17 44.37 -34.40
CA SER A 338 -7.87 44.99 -34.15
C SER A 338 -6.86 44.04 -33.50
N GLY A 339 -7.32 42.92 -32.91
CA GLY A 339 -6.46 41.97 -32.20
C GLY A 339 -5.85 42.51 -30.90
N ARG A 340 -6.31 43.69 -30.44
CA ARG A 340 -5.84 44.36 -29.22
C ARG A 340 -6.63 43.91 -28.00
N LEU A 341 -6.03 44.06 -26.82
CA LEU A 341 -6.71 43.81 -25.56
C LEU A 341 -7.90 44.76 -25.36
N LEU A 342 -9.05 44.21 -24.99
CA LEU A 342 -10.22 44.98 -24.57
C LEU A 342 -10.06 45.49 -23.13
N HIS A 343 -9.52 44.64 -22.27
CA HIS A 343 -9.27 44.91 -20.84
C HIS A 343 -7.94 44.27 -20.41
N ASP A 344 -7.49 44.66 -19.22
CA ASP A 344 -6.32 44.06 -18.60
C ASP A 344 -6.52 42.55 -18.37
N PRO A 345 -5.51 41.71 -18.67
CA PRO A 345 -5.58 40.28 -18.37
C PRO A 345 -5.88 40.00 -16.90
N GLU A 346 -6.86 39.13 -16.67
CA GLU A 346 -7.20 38.63 -15.34
C GLU A 346 -6.34 37.39 -15.05
N ILE A 347 -5.67 37.40 -13.90
CA ILE A 347 -4.69 36.36 -13.56
C ILE A 347 -5.01 35.81 -12.18
N ILE A 348 -5.18 34.49 -12.10
CA ILE A 348 -5.42 33.78 -10.85
C ILE A 348 -4.38 32.68 -10.71
N THR A 349 -3.69 32.65 -9.57
CA THR A 349 -2.69 31.62 -9.25
C THR A 349 -3.06 30.83 -8.01
N ARG A 350 -2.81 29.52 -8.03
CA ARG A 350 -3.02 28.63 -6.88
C ARG A 350 -1.89 27.61 -6.77
N GLY A 351 -1.36 27.45 -5.55
CA GLY A 351 -0.34 26.44 -5.25
C GLY A 351 1.02 26.65 -5.91
N PHE A 352 1.24 27.80 -6.56
CA PHE A 352 2.52 28.12 -7.21
C PHE A 352 3.38 29.05 -6.35
N VAL A 353 2.85 30.20 -5.92
CA VAL A 353 3.53 31.20 -5.08
C VAL A 353 2.65 31.57 -3.88
N SER A 354 3.23 32.22 -2.85
CA SER A 354 2.42 32.75 -1.74
C SER A 354 1.53 33.90 -2.24
N PRO A 355 0.48 34.28 -1.49
CA PRO A 355 -0.33 35.45 -1.82
C PRO A 355 0.49 36.73 -1.96
N GLU A 356 1.49 36.93 -1.10
CA GLU A 356 2.36 38.12 -1.09
C GLU A 356 3.24 38.16 -2.34
N ASP A 357 3.90 37.05 -2.68
CA ASP A 357 4.69 36.92 -3.91
C ASP A 357 3.83 37.11 -5.17
N ALA A 358 2.56 36.70 -5.12
CA ALA A 358 1.62 36.85 -6.23
C ALA A 358 1.25 38.32 -6.48
N GLU A 359 1.11 39.13 -5.42
CA GLU A 359 0.79 40.56 -5.55
C GLU A 359 1.89 41.33 -6.29
N GLU A 360 3.16 40.95 -6.11
CA GLU A 360 4.29 41.56 -6.82
C GLU A 360 4.45 41.01 -8.25
N MET A 361 4.21 39.71 -8.44
CA MET A 361 4.47 39.02 -9.71
C MET A 361 3.37 39.24 -10.76
N ILE A 362 2.11 39.28 -10.35
CA ILE A 362 0.96 39.40 -11.27
C ILE A 362 1.05 40.67 -12.16
N PRO A 363 1.37 41.86 -11.64
CA PRO A 363 1.55 43.06 -12.46
C PRO A 363 2.58 42.89 -13.58
N GLU A 364 3.73 42.28 -13.29
CA GLU A 364 4.79 42.02 -14.26
C GLU A 364 4.36 41.00 -15.33
N VAL A 365 3.68 39.92 -14.91
CA VAL A 365 3.08 38.96 -15.85
C VAL A 365 2.09 39.68 -16.78
N ARG A 366 1.23 40.54 -16.22
CA ARG A 366 0.25 41.32 -16.98
C ARG A 366 0.93 42.20 -18.02
N GLN A 367 1.98 42.92 -17.62
CA GLN A 367 2.72 43.78 -18.54
C GLN A 367 3.35 42.97 -19.69
N ARG A 368 3.91 41.79 -19.41
CA ARG A 368 4.46 40.91 -20.44
C ARG A 368 3.39 40.40 -21.41
N ILE A 369 2.20 40.02 -20.91
CA ILE A 369 1.08 39.63 -21.77
C ILE A 369 0.68 40.81 -22.67
N MET A 370 0.57 42.02 -22.11
CA MET A 370 0.24 43.22 -22.88
C MET A 370 1.28 43.50 -23.97
N GLN A 371 2.57 43.30 -23.71
CA GLN A 371 3.63 43.46 -24.71
C GLN A 371 3.50 42.44 -25.84
N VAL A 372 3.21 41.17 -25.52
CA VAL A 372 3.02 40.11 -26.53
C VAL A 372 1.79 40.39 -27.39
N VAL A 373 0.67 40.75 -26.77
CA VAL A 373 -0.61 40.93 -27.48
C VAL A 373 -0.60 42.22 -28.32
N ASN A 374 -0.17 43.35 -27.74
CA ASN A 374 -0.16 44.64 -28.44
C ASN A 374 1.01 44.79 -29.42
N GLY A 375 2.07 43.99 -29.27
CA GLY A 375 3.19 43.93 -30.21
C GLY A 375 2.82 43.33 -31.57
N GLY A 376 1.61 42.77 -31.72
CA GLY A 376 1.07 42.30 -33.00
C GLY A 376 1.75 41.04 -33.56
N GLY A 377 2.61 40.39 -32.77
CA GLY A 377 3.40 39.23 -33.18
C GLY A 377 3.01 37.92 -32.48
N TRP A 378 1.73 37.76 -32.15
CA TRP A 378 1.20 36.53 -31.56
C TRP A 378 0.18 35.90 -32.50
N ASP A 379 0.29 34.60 -32.72
CA ASP A 379 -0.59 33.85 -33.62
C ASP A 379 -1.66 33.09 -32.84
N ASN A 380 -1.36 32.68 -31.60
CA ASN A 380 -2.28 31.92 -30.75
C ASN A 380 -1.94 32.01 -29.26
N GLU A 381 -2.79 31.42 -28.42
CA GLU A 381 -2.63 31.36 -26.95
C GLU A 381 -1.27 30.80 -26.50
N LYS A 382 -0.62 29.93 -27.29
CA LYS A 382 0.69 29.35 -26.92
C LYS A 382 1.78 30.40 -26.82
N ASP A 383 1.71 31.49 -27.57
CA ASP A 383 2.71 32.56 -27.52
C ASP A 383 2.65 33.27 -26.17
N ILE A 384 1.43 33.55 -25.69
CA ILE A 384 1.16 34.07 -24.36
C ILE A 384 1.65 33.08 -23.30
N VAL A 385 1.28 31.80 -23.42
CA VAL A 385 1.72 30.73 -22.50
C VAL A 385 3.25 30.66 -22.42
N ASN A 386 3.95 30.73 -23.55
CA ASN A 386 5.42 30.61 -23.59
C ASN A 386 6.12 31.83 -22.99
N ALA A 387 5.63 33.04 -23.27
CA ALA A 387 6.15 34.27 -22.69
C ALA A 387 6.02 34.27 -21.16
N VAL A 388 4.83 33.90 -20.67
CA VAL A 388 4.57 33.80 -19.23
C VAL A 388 5.42 32.69 -18.60
N LYS A 389 5.45 31.48 -19.19
CA LYS A 389 6.27 30.38 -18.65
C LYS A 389 7.75 30.73 -18.57
N SER A 390 8.28 31.45 -19.55
CA SER A 390 9.69 31.86 -19.58
C SER A 390 9.99 32.82 -18.43
N TYR A 391 9.16 33.85 -18.27
CA TYR A 391 9.28 34.80 -17.16
C TYR A 391 9.15 34.13 -15.79
N LEU A 392 8.09 33.32 -15.60
CA LEU A 392 7.87 32.62 -14.33
C LEU A 392 9.06 31.71 -13.99
N TYR A 393 9.68 31.07 -14.98
CA TYR A 393 10.87 30.27 -14.76
C TYR A 393 12.12 31.13 -14.49
N GLU A 394 12.27 32.28 -15.13
CA GLU A 394 13.37 33.20 -14.88
C GLU A 394 13.37 33.67 -13.42
N GLU A 395 12.22 34.12 -12.93
CA GLU A 395 12.05 34.64 -11.57
C GLU A 395 12.06 33.54 -10.50
N THR A 396 11.38 32.42 -10.75
CA THR A 396 11.10 31.44 -9.68
C THR A 396 11.84 30.11 -9.84
N LYS A 397 12.48 29.88 -11.00
CA LYS A 397 13.04 28.57 -11.42
C LYS A 397 12.02 27.42 -11.38
N ARG A 398 10.73 27.73 -11.37
CA ARG A 398 9.61 26.77 -11.36
C ARG A 398 8.75 26.94 -12.61
N ARG A 399 8.01 25.90 -12.97
CA ARG A 399 7.18 25.85 -14.19
C ARG A 399 5.74 25.45 -13.84
N PRO A 400 4.88 26.41 -13.46
CA PRO A 400 3.48 26.10 -13.17
C PRO A 400 2.77 25.65 -14.44
N MET A 401 1.63 24.99 -14.25
CA MET A 401 0.69 24.80 -15.35
C MET A 401 0.10 26.17 -15.68
N VAL A 402 0.42 26.71 -16.86
CA VAL A 402 -0.17 27.97 -17.35
C VAL A 402 -1.28 27.62 -18.32
N LEU A 403 -2.50 28.03 -17.98
CA LEU A 403 -3.67 27.94 -18.84
C LEU A 403 -4.10 29.36 -19.21
N VAL A 404 -4.24 29.60 -20.51
CA VAL A 404 -4.73 30.85 -21.06
C VAL A 404 -6.09 30.57 -21.68
N THR A 405 -7.08 31.39 -21.32
CA THR A 405 -8.38 31.42 -21.99
C THR A 405 -8.43 32.70 -22.81
N LEU A 406 -8.70 32.57 -24.11
CA LEU A 406 -8.86 33.73 -25.00
C LEU A 406 -10.32 33.93 -25.38
N SER A 407 -10.86 35.10 -25.04
CA SER A 407 -12.18 35.56 -25.48
C SER A 407 -12.03 36.61 -26.57
N LYS A 408 -12.80 36.48 -27.68
CA LYS A 408 -12.83 37.47 -28.77
C LYS A 408 -14.15 38.24 -28.72
N GLY A 409 -14.07 39.52 -28.37
CA GLY A 409 -15.19 40.45 -28.33
C GLY A 409 -15.50 41.08 -29.68
#